data_AF-A0A3S4JN77-F1
#
_entry.id   AF-A0A3S4JN77-F1
#
_cell.length_a   1.000
_cell.length_b   1.000
_cell.length_c   1.000
_cell.angle_alpha   90.00
_cell.angle_beta   90.00
_cell.angle_gamma   90.00
#
_symmetry.space_group_name_H-M   'P 1'
#
loop_
_entity.id
_entity.type
_entity.pdbx_description
1 polymer ?
#
loop_
_entity_poly.entity_id
_entity_poly.type
_entity_poly.pdbx_seq_one_letter_code
_entity_poly.pdbx_strand_id
1 'polypeptide(L)'
;MSTENTRSVTDLARENVRNLTPYQSARRLGGNGDVWLNANEFPTAVEFQLTQQTLKPLPGMQPKAVIENYAQYAGVNPGQVLVSRGADEGIELLIRAFCEPGKDAILYCPPTYGMYSVSAETIGVECRTVPTLEKLAAGSAGHRR
;
A
#
# COMPACT_ATOMS: atom_id res chain seq x y z
N MET A 1 -33.05 11.65 -37.69
CA MET A 1 -31.69 12.03 -37.24
C MET A 1 -31.48 11.43 -35.85
N SER A 2 -30.87 10.25 -35.80
CA SER A 2 -30.53 9.56 -34.56
C SER A 2 -29.11 9.96 -34.17
N THR A 3 -28.97 10.83 -33.18
CA THR A 3 -27.68 11.05 -32.52
C THR A 3 -27.37 9.81 -31.70
N GLU A 4 -26.36 9.04 -32.12
CA GLU A 4 -25.80 7.97 -31.31
C GLU A 4 -25.36 8.54 -29.96
N ASN A 5 -25.93 7.99 -28.90
CA ASN A 5 -25.66 8.35 -27.53
C ASN A 5 -24.35 7.67 -27.11
N THR A 6 -23.21 8.12 -27.62
CA THR A 6 -21.92 7.45 -27.41
C THR A 6 -21.34 7.86 -26.05
N ARG A 7 -21.71 7.11 -25.00
CA ARG A 7 -21.03 7.21 -23.69
C ARG A 7 -19.58 6.76 -23.84
N SER A 8 -18.63 7.55 -23.33
CA SER A 8 -17.23 7.16 -23.30
C SER A 8 -16.97 6.08 -22.24
N VAL A 9 -15.87 5.32 -22.36
CA VAL A 9 -15.46 4.37 -21.31
C VAL A 9 -15.25 5.07 -19.97
N THR A 10 -14.77 6.32 -19.99
CA THR A 10 -14.62 7.15 -18.79
C THR A 10 -15.95 7.39 -18.09
N ASP A 11 -17.06 7.52 -18.82
CA ASP A 11 -18.39 7.73 -18.22
C ASP A 11 -18.92 6.49 -17.48
N LEU A 12 -18.34 5.31 -17.72
CA LEU A 12 -18.64 4.08 -17.00
C LEU A 12 -17.85 3.95 -15.69
N ALA A 13 -16.76 4.72 -15.53
CA ALA A 13 -15.94 4.68 -14.33
C ALA A 13 -16.65 5.35 -13.15
N ARG A 14 -16.43 4.81 -11.94
CA ARG A 14 -16.93 5.40 -10.69
C ARG A 14 -16.42 6.84 -10.57
N GLU A 15 -17.25 7.72 -10.02
CA GLU A 15 -16.90 9.14 -9.85
C GLU A 15 -15.63 9.34 -9.03
N ASN A 16 -15.48 8.64 -7.90
CA ASN A 16 -14.27 8.71 -7.09
C ASN A 16 -13.01 8.27 -7.87
N VAL A 17 -13.13 7.29 -8.76
CA VAL A 17 -12.01 6.82 -9.60
C VAL A 17 -11.62 7.83 -10.68
N ARG A 18 -12.57 8.62 -11.19
CA ARG A 18 -12.28 9.70 -12.13
C ARG A 18 -11.57 10.88 -11.49
N ASN A 19 -11.90 11.16 -10.23
CA ASN A 19 -11.40 12.34 -9.51
C ASN A 19 -10.12 12.05 -8.70
N LEU A 20 -9.81 10.78 -8.41
CA LEU A 20 -8.63 10.43 -7.62
C LEU A 20 -7.33 10.79 -8.33
N THR A 21 -6.34 11.20 -7.54
CA THR A 21 -4.96 11.35 -8.02
C THR A 21 -4.17 10.09 -7.66
N PRO A 22 -3.66 9.32 -8.63
CA PRO A 22 -2.92 8.10 -8.31
C PRO A 22 -1.63 8.39 -7.53
N TYR A 23 -1.27 7.47 -6.64
CA TYR A 23 -0.04 7.55 -5.86
C TYR A 23 1.19 7.78 -6.76
N GLN A 24 2.12 8.60 -6.24
CA GLN A 24 3.38 8.92 -6.90
C GLN A 24 4.51 8.24 -6.13
N SER A 25 4.98 7.09 -6.62
CA SER A 25 6.17 6.44 -6.07
C SER A 25 7.43 7.18 -6.49
N ALA A 26 8.52 6.99 -5.74
CA ALA A 26 9.81 7.61 -6.03
C ALA A 26 10.31 7.31 -7.46
N ARG A 27 10.02 6.12 -7.99
CA ARG A 27 10.33 5.76 -9.39
C ARG A 27 9.51 6.52 -10.41
N ARG A 28 8.24 6.83 -10.12
CA ARG A 28 7.36 7.56 -11.05
C ARG A 28 7.73 9.04 -11.13
N LEU A 29 8.24 9.60 -10.05
CA LEU A 29 8.78 10.97 -10.01
C LEU A 29 10.09 11.10 -10.80
N GLY A 30 10.71 9.98 -11.18
CA GLY A 30 11.94 9.95 -11.96
C GLY A 30 13.18 10.34 -11.15
N GLY A 31 14.30 10.47 -11.85
CA GLY A 31 15.60 10.82 -11.30
C GLY A 31 16.71 10.29 -12.22
N ASN A 32 17.76 11.08 -12.42
CA ASN A 32 18.98 10.65 -13.08
C ASN A 32 20.11 10.74 -12.06
N GLY A 33 20.76 9.62 -11.77
CA GLY A 33 21.88 9.60 -10.84
C GLY A 33 22.36 8.19 -10.51
N ASP A 34 23.53 8.12 -9.88
CA ASP A 34 24.17 6.87 -9.48
C ASP A 34 23.97 6.56 -7.99
N VAL A 35 23.32 7.48 -7.25
CA VAL A 35 23.05 7.37 -5.81
C VAL A 35 21.55 7.49 -5.56
N TRP A 36 20.94 6.41 -5.10
CA TRP A 36 19.49 6.28 -4.92
C TRP A 36 19.13 6.18 -3.43
N LEU A 37 18.68 7.28 -2.83
CA LEU A 37 18.33 7.40 -1.41
C LEU A 37 16.89 7.93 -1.22
N ASN A 38 15.97 7.54 -2.10
CA ASN A 38 14.62 8.12 -2.21
C ASN A 38 13.48 7.14 -1.89
N ALA A 39 13.76 5.83 -1.78
CA ALA A 39 12.73 4.79 -1.65
C ALA A 39 12.86 3.94 -0.36
N ASN A 40 13.78 4.29 0.55
CA ASN A 40 14.07 3.53 1.77
C ASN A 40 14.46 2.06 1.52
N GLU A 41 14.99 1.72 0.33
CA GLU A 41 15.50 0.39 0.01
C GLU A 41 16.83 0.15 0.73
N PHE A 42 17.12 -1.12 1.06
CA PHE A 42 18.45 -1.50 1.54
C PHE A 42 19.48 -1.30 0.41
N PRO A 43 20.64 -0.64 0.66
CA PRO A 43 21.50 -0.12 -0.40
C PRO A 43 22.25 -1.19 -1.20
N THR A 44 22.24 -2.45 -0.78
CA THR A 44 23.03 -3.53 -1.41
C THR A 44 22.14 -4.73 -1.68
N ALA A 45 22.14 -5.25 -2.90
CA ALA A 45 21.36 -6.43 -3.24
C ALA A 45 21.83 -7.65 -2.43
N VAL A 46 20.87 -8.40 -1.88
CA VAL A 46 21.12 -9.69 -1.24
C VAL A 46 20.64 -10.78 -2.18
N GLU A 47 21.53 -11.70 -2.52
CA GLU A 47 21.23 -12.76 -3.49
C GLU A 47 20.38 -13.87 -2.88
N PHE A 48 19.38 -14.33 -3.65
CA PHE A 48 18.58 -15.51 -3.36
C PHE A 48 18.41 -16.34 -4.63
N GLN A 49 18.33 -17.66 -4.50
CA GLN A 49 18.09 -18.58 -5.60
C GLN A 49 16.76 -19.32 -5.40
N LEU A 50 16.06 -19.60 -6.49
CA LEU A 50 14.84 -20.40 -6.45
C LEU A 50 15.17 -21.85 -6.12
N THR A 51 14.67 -22.34 -4.99
CA THR A 51 14.90 -23.73 -4.54
C THR A 51 13.77 -24.69 -4.93
N GLN A 52 12.58 -24.17 -5.25
CA GLN A 52 11.40 -24.94 -5.63
C GLN A 52 11.10 -24.78 -7.12
N GLN A 53 11.13 -25.88 -7.87
CA GLN A 53 10.84 -25.92 -9.32
C GLN A 53 9.38 -26.28 -9.61
N THR A 54 8.46 -25.84 -8.74
CA THR A 54 7.02 -26.11 -8.81
C THR A 54 6.26 -24.87 -9.28
N LEU A 55 6.64 -24.31 -10.43
CA LEU A 55 6.00 -23.11 -10.98
C LEU A 55 4.63 -23.40 -11.64
N LYS A 56 4.32 -24.68 -11.93
CA LYS A 56 3.05 -25.07 -12.58
C LYS A 56 1.88 -25.17 -11.61
N PRO A 57 2.02 -25.81 -10.43
CA PRO A 57 0.94 -25.83 -9.46
C PRO A 57 0.74 -24.45 -8.82
N LEU A 58 -0.51 -24.12 -8.52
CA LEU A 58 -0.80 -22.94 -7.70
C LEU A 58 -0.17 -23.11 -6.31
N PRO A 59 0.48 -22.06 -5.76
CA PRO A 59 0.94 -22.10 -4.39
C PRO A 59 -0.24 -22.14 -3.42
N GLY A 60 -0.01 -22.59 -2.19
CA GLY A 60 -1.00 -22.48 -1.13
C GLY A 60 -1.31 -21.01 -0.82
N MET A 61 -2.57 -20.71 -0.45
CA MET A 61 -3.05 -19.34 -0.18
C MET A 61 -2.23 -18.60 0.89
N GLN A 62 -1.68 -19.32 1.85
CA GLN A 62 -0.77 -18.82 2.89
C GLN A 62 0.37 -19.85 3.05
N PRO A 63 1.56 -19.62 2.46
CA PRO A 63 2.67 -20.58 2.52
C PRO A 63 3.10 -20.86 3.96
N LYS A 64 2.85 -22.09 4.44
CA LYS A 64 3.08 -22.50 5.83
C LYS A 64 4.49 -22.16 6.34
N ALA A 65 5.52 -22.46 5.54
CA ALA A 65 6.90 -22.17 5.90
C ALA A 65 7.18 -20.67 6.10
N VAL A 66 6.56 -19.80 5.30
CA VAL A 66 6.71 -18.34 5.45
C VAL A 66 6.03 -17.87 6.74
N ILE A 67 4.81 -18.36 7.00
CA ILE A 67 4.05 -18.03 8.20
C ILE A 67 4.79 -18.46 9.47
N GLU A 68 5.24 -19.72 9.55
CA GLU A 68 5.93 -20.26 10.73
C GLU A 68 7.25 -19.54 10.98
N ASN A 69 8.07 -19.33 9.93
CA ASN A 69 9.35 -18.64 10.07
C ASN A 69 9.17 -17.18 10.49
N TYR A 70 8.18 -16.46 9.96
CA TYR A 70 7.91 -15.08 10.33
C TYR A 70 7.34 -14.96 11.75
N ALA A 71 6.44 -15.88 12.13
CA ALA A 71 5.89 -15.95 13.49
C ALA A 71 6.99 -16.17 14.53
N GLN A 72 7.94 -17.08 14.23
CA GLN A 72 9.12 -17.31 15.06
C GLN A 72 9.99 -16.05 15.16
N TYR A 73 10.30 -15.40 14.03
CA TYR A 73 11.07 -14.15 14.00
C TYR A 73 10.42 -13.03 14.83
N ALA A 74 9.11 -12.87 14.73
CA ALA A 74 8.36 -11.81 15.40
C ALA A 74 7.95 -12.15 16.85
N GLY A 75 8.14 -13.41 17.30
CA GLY A 75 7.78 -13.85 18.64
C GLY A 75 6.25 -13.95 18.88
N VAL A 76 5.48 -14.29 17.84
CA VAL A 76 4.01 -14.40 17.89
C VAL A 76 3.54 -15.81 17.48
N ASN A 77 2.27 -16.14 17.73
CA ASN A 77 1.72 -17.41 17.25
C ASN A 77 1.48 -17.39 15.73
N PRO A 78 1.66 -18.52 15.02
CA PRO A 78 1.38 -18.59 13.57
C PRO A 78 -0.03 -18.15 13.18
N GLY A 79 -1.03 -18.41 14.03
CA GLY A 79 -2.42 -17.97 13.82
C GLY A 79 -2.64 -16.45 13.90
N GLN A 80 -1.62 -15.67 14.28
CA GLN A 80 -1.63 -14.21 14.33
C GLN A 80 -0.92 -13.57 13.13
N VAL A 81 -0.45 -14.39 12.16
CA VAL A 81 0.30 -13.92 10.99
C VAL A 81 -0.52 -14.16 9.72
N LEU A 82 -0.58 -13.13 8.89
CA LEU A 82 -1.10 -13.19 7.53
C LEU A 82 -0.03 -12.63 6.59
N VAL A 83 0.28 -13.35 5.52
CA VAL A 83 1.18 -12.87 4.46
C VAL A 83 0.38 -12.33 3.29
N SER A 84 0.79 -11.17 2.80
CA SER A 84 0.20 -10.43 1.69
C SER A 84 1.28 -9.95 0.72
N ARG A 85 0.89 -9.36 -0.41
CA ARG A 85 1.76 -8.71 -1.39
C ARG A 85 2.24 -7.35 -0.85
N GLY A 86 3.12 -7.40 0.14
CA GLY A 86 3.63 -6.23 0.84
C GLY A 86 2.60 -5.64 1.82
N ALA A 87 3.02 -4.59 2.53
CA ALA A 87 2.19 -3.93 3.53
C ALA A 87 0.98 -3.18 2.93
N ASP A 88 1.09 -2.73 1.67
CA ASP A 88 0.00 -2.02 0.97
C ASP A 88 -1.27 -2.88 0.84
N GLU A 89 -1.11 -4.17 0.49
CA GLU A 89 -2.27 -5.08 0.47
C GLU A 89 -2.83 -5.32 1.87
N GLY A 90 -1.99 -5.30 2.91
CA GLY A 90 -2.44 -5.35 4.30
C GLY A 90 -3.34 -4.16 4.68
N ILE A 91 -2.95 -2.94 4.25
CA ILE A 91 -3.76 -1.72 4.42
C ILE A 91 -5.11 -1.88 3.70
N GLU A 92 -5.11 -2.32 2.45
CA GLU A 92 -6.35 -2.53 1.69
C GLU A 92 -7.25 -3.59 2.32
N LEU A 93 -6.70 -4.71 2.79
CA LEU A 93 -7.46 -5.76 3.45
C LEU A 93 -8.16 -5.24 4.71
N LEU A 94 -7.47 -4.44 5.53
CA LEU A 94 -8.05 -3.82 6.72
C LEU A 94 -9.21 -2.89 6.37
N ILE A 95 -9.02 -1.99 5.39
CA ILE A 95 -10.07 -1.06 4.97
C ILE A 95 -11.26 -1.86 4.41
N ARG A 96 -11.01 -2.82 3.53
CA ARG A 96 -12.04 -3.65 2.89
C ARG A 96 -12.84 -4.48 3.89
N ALA A 97 -12.21 -4.99 4.95
CA ALA A 97 -12.87 -5.86 5.91
C ALA A 97 -13.72 -5.09 6.93
N PHE A 98 -13.33 -3.85 7.27
CA PHE A 98 -13.88 -3.14 8.43
C PHE A 98 -14.57 -1.81 8.10
N CYS A 99 -14.45 -1.28 6.88
CA CYS A 99 -15.07 -0.02 6.48
C CYS A 99 -16.09 -0.24 5.36
N GLU A 100 -17.36 0.05 5.62
CA GLU A 100 -18.41 0.13 4.61
C GLU A 100 -18.22 1.41 3.75
N PRO A 101 -18.05 1.29 2.42
CA PRO A 101 -17.90 2.46 1.54
C PRO A 101 -19.07 3.43 1.65
N GLY A 102 -18.77 4.73 1.72
CA GLY A 102 -19.77 5.79 1.87
C GLY A 102 -20.43 5.91 3.26
N LYS A 103 -20.04 5.08 4.23
CA LYS A 103 -20.57 5.13 5.60
C LYS A 103 -19.47 5.27 6.65
N ASP A 104 -18.47 4.39 6.60
CA ASP A 104 -17.39 4.36 7.57
C ASP A 104 -16.18 5.17 7.08
N ALA A 105 -15.23 5.40 7.99
CA ALA A 105 -14.06 6.23 7.76
C ALA A 105 -12.79 5.60 8.33
N ILE A 106 -11.65 5.90 7.72
CA ILE A 106 -10.33 5.67 8.32
C ILE A 106 -9.82 6.97 8.97
N LEU A 107 -8.90 6.84 9.92
CA LEU A 107 -8.20 7.97 10.52
C LEU A 107 -6.68 7.78 10.44
N TYR A 108 -5.97 8.82 10.01
CA TYR A 108 -4.51 8.86 10.03
C TYR A 108 -4.01 10.28 10.35
N CYS A 109 -2.72 10.40 10.70
CA CYS A 109 -2.16 11.65 11.24
C CYS A 109 -1.05 12.20 10.33
N PRO A 110 -1.32 13.19 9.46
CA PRO A 110 -0.30 13.81 8.62
C PRO A 110 0.79 14.57 9.42
N PRO A 111 2.02 14.69 8.88
CA PRO A 111 2.54 14.00 7.71
C PRO A 111 2.82 12.52 8.02
N THR A 112 2.35 11.62 7.15
CA THR A 112 2.55 10.16 7.29
C THR A 112 2.51 9.49 5.91
N TYR A 113 2.54 8.15 5.90
CA TYR A 113 2.52 7.37 4.68
C TYR A 113 1.24 7.59 3.85
N GLY A 114 1.40 7.96 2.58
CA GLY A 114 0.29 8.37 1.71
C GLY A 114 -0.65 7.23 1.28
N MET A 115 -0.22 5.97 1.40
CA MET A 115 -1.04 4.84 0.93
C MET A 115 -2.33 4.65 1.73
N TYR A 116 -2.40 5.11 2.99
CA TYR A 116 -3.65 5.08 3.75
C TYR A 116 -4.77 5.83 3.02
N SER A 117 -4.49 7.05 2.56
CA SER A 117 -5.48 7.87 1.87
C SER A 117 -5.79 7.35 0.48
N VAL A 118 -4.77 6.91 -0.26
CA VAL A 118 -4.92 6.38 -1.63
C VAL A 118 -5.81 5.13 -1.63
N SER A 119 -5.56 4.18 -0.72
CA SER A 119 -6.37 2.97 -0.61
C SER A 119 -7.80 3.29 -0.21
N ALA A 120 -8.03 4.16 0.78
CA ALA A 120 -9.37 4.55 1.19
C ALA A 120 -10.15 5.29 0.08
N GLU A 121 -9.54 6.27 -0.59
CA GLU A 121 -10.16 7.03 -1.69
C GLU A 121 -10.52 6.12 -2.87
N THR A 122 -9.64 5.18 -3.21
CA THR A 122 -9.87 4.18 -4.27
C THR A 122 -11.05 3.28 -3.93
N ILE A 123 -11.14 2.81 -2.67
CA ILE A 123 -12.24 1.97 -2.19
C ILE A 123 -13.55 2.79 -2.10
N GLY A 124 -13.48 4.07 -1.77
CA GLY A 124 -14.64 4.94 -1.52
C GLY A 124 -14.98 5.08 -0.03
N VAL A 125 -13.96 5.04 0.83
CA VAL A 125 -14.06 5.20 2.29
C VAL A 125 -13.60 6.60 2.67
N GLU A 126 -14.28 7.25 3.62
CA GLU A 126 -13.95 8.60 4.07
C GLU A 126 -12.57 8.63 4.75
N CYS A 127 -11.77 9.65 4.43
CA CYS A 127 -10.48 9.90 5.08
C CYS A 127 -10.60 11.00 6.14
N ARG A 128 -10.47 10.65 7.42
CA ARG A 128 -10.34 11.63 8.51
C ARG A 128 -8.88 11.84 8.87
N THR A 129 -8.50 13.10 9.09
CA THR A 129 -7.12 13.44 9.43
C THR A 129 -7.03 14.24 10.71
N VAL A 130 -6.03 13.90 11.53
CA VAL A 130 -5.66 14.66 12.73
C VAL A 130 -4.15 14.90 12.67
N PRO A 131 -3.70 16.11 12.27
CA PRO A 131 -2.27 16.38 12.14
C PRO A 131 -1.49 16.09 13.42
N THR A 132 -0.26 15.60 13.27
CA THR A 132 0.64 15.39 14.41
C THR A 132 1.08 16.71 15.04
N LEU A 133 1.44 16.69 16.32
CA LEU A 133 1.99 17.86 17.01
C LEU A 133 3.34 18.27 16.40
N GLU A 134 3.62 19.57 16.35
CA GLU A 134 4.83 20.13 15.71
C GLU A 134 6.15 19.48 16.19
N LYS A 135 6.24 19.17 17.49
CA LYS A 135 7.44 18.54 18.09
C LYS A 135 7.73 17.13 17.54
N LEU A 136 6.71 16.42 17.06
CA LEU A 136 6.85 15.10 16.44
C LEU A 136 7.06 15.20 14.92
N ALA A 137 6.49 16.21 14.27
CA ALA A 137 6.65 16.44 12.84
C ALA A 137 8.10 16.81 12.44
N ALA A 138 8.85 17.49 13.32
CA ALA A 138 10.24 17.90 13.07
C ALA A 138 11.29 16.77 13.12
N GLY A 139 10.92 15.56 13.59
CA GLY A 139 11.85 14.43 13.78
C GLY A 139 12.36 13.77 12.49
N SER A 140 11.74 14.05 11.34
CA SER A 140 12.18 13.56 10.03
C SER A 140 13.17 14.51 9.32
N ALA A 141 13.39 15.71 9.85
CA ALA A 141 14.30 16.71 9.30
C ALA A 141 15.45 17.00 10.29
N GLY A 142 16.44 16.10 10.34
CA GLY A 142 17.75 16.40 10.89
C GLY A 142 18.05 15.84 12.27
N HIS A 143 18.53 14.60 12.31
CA HIS A 143 19.52 14.20 13.30
C HIS A 143 20.91 14.40 12.70
N ARG A 144 21.41 15.64 12.73
CA ARG A 144 22.85 15.90 12.54
C ARG A 144 23.58 15.32 13.75
N ARG A 145 24.28 14.22 13.55
CA ARG A 145 25.53 13.96 14.28
C ARG A 145 26.67 14.61 13.53
#